data_AF-A0A8S0ZPK7-F1
#
_entry.id   AF-A0A8S0ZPK7-F1
#
_cell.length_a   1.000
_cell.length_b   1.000
_cell.length_c   1.000
_cell.angle_alpha   90.00
_cell.angle_beta   90.00
_cell.angle_gamma   90.00
#
_symmetry.space_group_name_H-M   'P 1'
#
loop_
_entity.id
_entity.type
_entity.pdbx_description
1 polymer ?
#
loop_
_entity_poly.entity_id
_entity_poly.type
_entity_poly.pdbx_seq_one_letter_code
_entity_poly.pdbx_strand_id
1 'polypeptide(L)'
;MITFSIVLCVVTAWGESLLSLPKRWLSTQVYGSEDEDFQNIQLPKLPVPELETTMEIYLEFASVVVSQQALEHSRGLARGFMEELGPRLQEMLLDRQKEMDNWVSSYSPRK
;
A
#
# COMPACT_ATOMS: atom_id res chain seq x y z
N MET A 1 6.53 20.33 -20.95
CA MET A 1 5.43 20.45 -19.96
C MET A 1 4.66 19.13 -19.83
N ILE A 2 5.36 17.99 -19.66
CA ILE A 2 4.75 16.63 -19.64
C ILE A 2 5.23 15.81 -18.42
N THR A 3 6.19 16.32 -17.64
CA THR A 3 6.81 15.58 -16.54
C THR A 3 5.99 15.55 -15.24
N PHE A 4 4.94 16.37 -15.11
CA PHE A 4 4.10 16.42 -13.90
C PHE A 4 2.94 15.42 -13.90
N SER A 5 2.61 14.79 -15.03
CA SER A 5 1.38 13.98 -15.13
C SER A 5 1.55 12.51 -14.74
N ILE A 6 2.76 11.97 -14.79
CA ILE A 6 3.02 10.54 -14.56
C ILE A 6 3.15 10.23 -13.06
N VAL A 7 3.75 11.14 -12.28
CA VAL A 7 3.89 10.99 -10.82
C VAL A 7 2.53 10.91 -10.12
N LEU A 8 1.52 11.61 -10.65
CA LEU A 8 0.15 11.57 -10.12
C LEU A 8 -0.57 10.25 -10.43
N CYS A 9 -0.27 9.58 -11.56
CA CYS A 9 -0.91 8.31 -11.91
C CYS A 9 -0.49 7.14 -11.01
N VAL A 10 0.76 7.10 -10.55
CA VAL A 10 1.25 5.97 -9.74
C VAL A 10 0.70 6.02 -8.31
N VAL A 11 0.63 7.22 -7.71
CA VAL A 11 0.06 7.39 -6.35
C VAL A 11 -1.46 7.15 -6.34
N THR A 12 -2.18 7.49 -7.40
CA THR A 12 -3.64 7.26 -7.48
C THR A 12 -4.00 5.83 -7.84
N ALA A 13 -3.18 5.13 -8.65
CA ALA A 13 -3.48 3.78 -9.10
C ALA A 13 -3.27 2.69 -8.04
N TRP A 14 -2.28 2.85 -7.15
CA TRP A 14 -2.04 1.89 -6.06
C TRP A 14 -3.18 1.86 -5.03
N GLY A 15 -3.84 3.01 -4.79
CA GLY A 15 -4.97 3.11 -3.86
C GLY A 15 -6.28 2.52 -4.38
N GLU A 16 -6.53 2.57 -5.70
CA GLU A 16 -7.81 2.16 -6.29
C GLU A 16 -7.83 0.68 -6.74
N SER A 17 -6.68 0.06 -7.05
CA SER A 17 -6.64 -1.33 -7.55
C SER A 17 -6.55 -2.41 -6.46
N LEU A 18 -5.87 -2.18 -5.33
CA LEU A 18 -5.72 -3.20 -4.27
C LEU A 18 -6.92 -3.26 -3.31
N LEU A 19 -7.79 -2.26 -3.33
CA LEU A 19 -8.99 -2.17 -2.49
C LEU A 19 -10.30 -2.35 -3.26
N SER A 20 -10.24 -2.53 -4.59
CA SER A 20 -11.42 -2.76 -5.44
C SER A 20 -11.76 -4.25 -5.63
N LEU A 21 -11.22 -5.13 -4.77
CA LEU A 21 -11.65 -6.53 -4.74
C LEU A 21 -13.18 -6.59 -4.73
N PRO A 22 -13.81 -7.27 -5.70
CA PRO A 22 -15.25 -7.36 -5.73
C PRO A 22 -15.72 -8.06 -4.45
N LYS A 23 -16.53 -7.34 -3.66
CA LYS A 23 -17.18 -7.81 -2.40
C LYS A 23 -17.86 -9.18 -2.50
N ARG A 24 -18.06 -9.68 -3.72
CA ARG A 24 -18.65 -10.98 -4.05
C ARG A 24 -17.77 -12.18 -3.70
N TRP A 25 -16.45 -12.03 -3.58
CA TRP A 25 -15.57 -13.14 -3.20
C TRP A 25 -15.47 -13.37 -1.69
N LEU A 26 -16.03 -12.46 -0.88
CA LEU A 26 -16.09 -12.58 0.59
C LEU A 26 -17.48 -12.97 1.10
N SER A 27 -18.46 -13.19 0.21
CA SER A 27 -19.83 -13.53 0.58
C SER A 27 -20.10 -15.03 0.39
N THR A 28 -19.68 -15.85 1.35
CA THR A 28 -20.35 -17.12 1.58
C THR A 28 -21.74 -16.79 2.12
N GLN A 29 -22.79 -17.06 1.34
CA GLN A 29 -24.15 -16.87 1.81
C GLN A 29 -24.47 -17.88 2.93
N VAL A 30 -24.43 -17.40 4.16
CA VAL A 30 -25.14 -18.01 5.29
C VAL A 30 -26.40 -17.18 5.48
N TYR A 31 -27.52 -17.69 4.96
CA TYR A 31 -28.85 -17.17 5.24
C TYR A 31 -29.25 -17.69 6.63
N GLY A 32 -29.07 -16.87 7.67
CA GLY A 32 -29.42 -17.22 9.04
C GLY A 32 -29.41 -15.99 9.94
N SER A 33 -30.60 -15.56 10.35
CA SER A 33 -30.91 -14.67 11.49
C SER A 33 -30.06 -13.40 11.67
N GLU A 34 -30.50 -12.35 10.99
CA GLU A 34 -30.68 -10.97 11.44
C GLU A 34 -29.91 -10.49 12.71
N ASP A 35 -28.91 -9.64 12.43
CA ASP A 35 -28.52 -8.42 13.15
C ASP A 35 -27.56 -8.46 14.36
N GLU A 36 -27.31 -9.60 15.01
CA GLU A 36 -26.36 -9.61 16.17
C GLU A 36 -24.93 -10.04 15.82
N ASP A 37 -24.71 -10.80 14.74
CA ASP A 37 -23.39 -11.39 14.45
C ASP A 37 -22.40 -10.45 13.74
N PHE A 38 -22.88 -9.38 13.09
CA PHE A 38 -21.99 -8.40 12.44
C PHE A 38 -21.31 -7.45 13.42
N GLN A 39 -21.83 -7.34 14.65
CA GLN A 39 -21.24 -6.45 15.67
C GLN A 39 -19.94 -7.01 16.27
N ASN A 40 -19.61 -8.28 16.01
CA ASN A 40 -18.48 -8.98 16.63
C ASN A 40 -17.46 -9.55 15.62
N ILE A 41 -17.47 -9.10 14.37
CA ILE A 41 -16.47 -9.53 13.39
C ILE A 41 -15.22 -8.67 13.58
N GLN A 42 -14.27 -9.16 14.37
CA GLN A 42 -12.92 -8.58 14.42
C GLN A 42 -12.19 -8.89 13.11
N LEU A 43 -12.10 -7.91 12.21
CA LEU A 43 -11.30 -8.05 10.99
C LEU A 43 -9.81 -8.12 11.36
N PRO A 44 -9.02 -8.95 10.67
CA PRO A 44 -7.58 -8.96 10.86
C PRO A 44 -6.99 -7.59 10.48
N LYS A 45 -5.99 -7.15 11.24
CA LYS A 45 -5.27 -5.91 10.94
C LYS A 45 -4.57 -6.02 9.59
N LEU A 46 -4.49 -4.91 8.87
CA LEU A 46 -3.78 -4.86 7.59
C LEU A 46 -2.30 -5.17 7.78
N PRO A 47 -1.71 -6.11 7.03
CA PRO A 47 -0.28 -6.39 7.11
C PRO A 47 0.53 -5.19 6.59
N VAL A 48 1.70 -4.97 7.17
CA VAL A 48 2.73 -4.09 6.61
C VAL A 48 3.64 -4.96 5.76
N PRO A 49 3.80 -4.69 4.45
CA PRO A 49 4.67 -5.48 3.60
C PRO A 49 6.14 -5.24 3.95
N GLU A 50 7.00 -6.21 3.62
CA GLU A 50 8.44 -6.07 3.79
C GLU A 50 9.00 -4.94 2.92
N LEU A 51 9.94 -4.18 3.51
CA LEU A 51 10.50 -3.00 2.86
C LEU A 51 11.24 -3.35 1.57
N GLU A 52 12.03 -4.42 1.59
CA GLU A 52 12.80 -4.91 0.44
C GLU A 52 11.88 -5.26 -0.73
N THR A 53 10.88 -6.11 -0.49
CA THR A 53 9.88 -6.50 -1.48
C THR A 53 9.14 -5.28 -2.04
N THR A 54 8.79 -4.32 -1.18
CA THR A 54 8.11 -3.08 -1.61
C THR A 54 9.00 -2.26 -2.56
N MET A 55 10.29 -2.17 -2.28
CA MET A 55 11.25 -1.43 -3.12
C MET A 55 11.55 -2.14 -4.44
N GLU A 56 11.66 -3.47 -4.43
CA GLU A 56 11.81 -4.27 -5.65
C GLU A 56 10.64 -4.05 -6.60
N ILE A 57 9.42 -4.20 -6.09
CA ILE A 57 8.18 -4.00 -6.86
C ILE A 57 8.11 -2.56 -7.37
N TYR A 58 8.45 -1.56 -6.55
CA TYR A 58 8.51 -0.16 -6.98
C TYR A 58 9.44 0.04 -8.18
N LEU A 59 10.63 -0.54 -8.15
CA LEU A 59 11.61 -0.43 -9.25
C LEU A 59 11.18 -1.21 -10.49
N GLU A 60 10.53 -2.36 -10.34
CA GLU A 60 9.92 -3.11 -11.44
C GLU A 60 8.87 -2.25 -12.16
N PHE A 61 7.96 -1.64 -11.41
CA PHE A 61 6.96 -0.73 -11.98
C PHE A 61 7.60 0.52 -12.60
N ALA A 62 8.60 1.12 -11.94
CA ALA A 62 9.29 2.26 -12.51
C ALA A 62 9.93 1.92 -13.86
N SER A 63 10.44 0.70 -14.03
CA SER A 63 11.15 0.28 -15.25
C SER A 63 10.31 0.34 -16.52
N VAL A 64 8.98 0.20 -16.41
CA VAL A 64 8.06 0.25 -17.55
C VAL A 64 7.47 1.65 -17.78
N VAL A 65 7.68 2.59 -16.85
CA VAL A 65 7.06 3.93 -16.86
C VAL A 65 8.07 5.04 -17.18
N VAL A 66 9.33 4.90 -16.75
CA VAL A 66 10.34 5.96 -16.89
C VAL A 66 11.44 5.60 -17.89
N SER A 67 12.22 6.59 -18.32
CA SER A 67 13.40 6.34 -19.16
C SER A 67 14.49 5.60 -18.37
N GLN A 68 15.38 4.91 -19.09
CA GLN A 68 16.47 4.15 -18.47
C GLN A 68 17.36 5.02 -17.56
N GLN A 69 17.70 6.24 -17.97
CA GLN A 69 18.50 7.16 -17.17
C GLN A 69 17.80 7.54 -15.86
N ALA A 70 16.48 7.80 -15.92
CA ALA A 70 15.69 8.10 -14.73
C ALA A 70 15.56 6.89 -13.81
N LEU A 71 15.45 5.69 -14.38
CA LEU A 71 15.40 4.43 -13.63
C LEU A 71 16.71 4.17 -12.87
N GLU A 72 17.86 4.40 -13.50
CA GLU A 72 19.17 4.27 -12.85
C GLU A 72 19.34 5.24 -11.68
N HIS A 73 18.89 6.49 -11.85
CA HIS A 73 18.86 7.45 -10.75
C HIS A 73 17.94 6.98 -9.61
N SER A 74 16.73 6.50 -9.92
CA SER A 74 15.80 5.94 -8.93
C SER A 74 16.38 4.74 -8.19
N ARG A 75 17.13 3.85 -8.86
CA ARG A 75 17.85 2.74 -8.19
C ARG A 75 18.88 3.24 -7.20
N GLY A 76 19.61 4.31 -7.55
CA GLY A 76 20.55 4.95 -6.64
C GLY A 76 19.88 5.48 -5.37
N LEU A 77 18.77 6.20 -5.53
CA LEU A 77 17.97 6.72 -4.42
C LEU A 77 17.37 5.59 -3.58
N ALA A 78 16.83 4.55 -4.20
CA ALA A 78 16.26 3.40 -3.51
C ALA A 78 17.31 2.69 -2.65
N ARG A 79 18.55 2.51 -3.14
CA ARG A 79 19.64 1.95 -2.33
C ARG A 79 19.97 2.81 -1.11
N GLY A 80 20.16 4.12 -1.31
CA GLY A 80 20.44 5.03 -0.19
C GLY A 80 19.29 5.08 0.82
N PHE A 81 18.05 4.98 0.36
CA PHE A 81 16.88 4.86 1.22
C PHE A 81 16.91 3.56 2.03
N MET A 82 17.21 2.42 1.41
CA MET A 82 17.28 1.11 2.08
C MET A 82 18.39 1.01 3.12
N GLU A 83 19.49 1.75 2.96
CA GLU A 83 20.64 1.69 3.89
C GLU A 83 20.42 2.46 5.20
N GLU A 84 19.65 3.55 5.17
CA GLU A 84 19.53 4.46 6.31
C GLU A 84 18.08 4.69 6.74
N LEU A 85 17.32 5.45 5.94
CA LEU A 85 16.04 5.99 6.36
C LEU A 85 14.91 4.95 6.31
N GLY A 86 14.95 4.06 5.32
CA GLY A 86 13.93 3.06 5.06
C GLY A 86 13.67 2.14 6.25
N PRO A 87 14.68 1.46 6.82
CA PRO A 87 14.49 0.57 7.96
C PRO A 87 13.91 1.28 9.19
N ARG A 88 14.33 2.52 9.46
CA ARG A 88 13.81 3.33 10.57
C ARG A 88 12.33 3.66 10.37
N LEU A 89 11.95 4.07 9.17
CA LEU A 89 10.54 4.34 8.85
C LEU A 89 9.68 3.07 8.87
N GLN A 90 10.23 1.93 8.43
CA GLN A 90 9.57 0.63 8.48
C GLN A 90 9.29 0.21 9.93
N GLU A 91 10.24 0.38 10.84
CA GLU A 91 10.05 0.10 12.27
C GLU A 91 8.93 0.97 12.87
N MET A 92 8.96 2.28 12.58
CA MET A 92 7.89 3.19 13.00
C MET A 92 6.52 2.80 12.42
N LEU A 93 6.50 2.27 11.19
CA LEU A 93 5.27 1.81 10.54
C LEU A 93 4.72 0.54 11.20
N LEU A 94 5.59 -0.39 11.57
CA LEU A 94 5.23 -1.60 12.31
C LEU A 94 4.69 -1.26 13.71
N ASP A 95 5.28 -0.30 14.40
CA ASP A 95 4.74 0.16 15.69
C ASP A 95 3.37 0.80 15.53
N ARG A 96 3.18 1.63 14.50
CA ARG A 96 1.87 2.19 14.14
C ARG A 96 0.82 1.11 13.83
N GLN A 97 1.21 0.04 13.13
CA GLN A 97 0.33 -1.10 12.82
C GLN A 97 -0.15 -1.81 14.10
N LYS A 98 0.72 -1.94 15.11
CA LYS A 98 0.33 -2.55 16.39
C LYS A 98 -0.74 -1.72 17.11
N GLU A 99 -0.60 -0.41 17.08
CA GLU A 99 -1.49 0.53 17.78
C GLU A 99 -2.83 0.74 17.08
N MET A 100 -2.89 0.64 15.75
CA MET A 100 -4.09 0.96 14.95
C MET A 100 -4.79 -0.28 14.42
N ASP A 101 -6.11 -0.20 14.20
CA ASP A 101 -6.86 -1.26 13.48
C ASP A 101 -6.56 -1.22 11.97
N ASN A 102 -6.37 0.00 11.45
CA ASN A 102 -5.96 0.26 10.09
C ASN A 102 -4.92 1.39 10.07
N TRP A 103 -3.66 1.05 9.81
CA TRP A 103 -2.53 1.98 9.86
C TRP A 103 -2.48 3.00 8.70
N VAL A 104 -3.23 2.77 7.62
CA VAL A 104 -3.33 3.71 6.47
C VAL A 104 -4.50 4.69 6.59
N SER A 105 -5.45 4.44 7.49
CA SER A 105 -6.71 5.21 7.58
C SER A 105 -6.52 6.72 7.77
N SER A 106 -5.49 7.15 8.51
CA SER A 106 -5.18 8.57 8.73
C SER A 106 -4.62 9.30 7.50
N TYR A 107 -4.08 8.54 6.54
CA TYR A 107 -3.42 9.07 5.34
C TYR A 107 -4.35 9.05 4.12
N SER A 108 -5.46 8.30 4.18
CA SER A 108 -6.49 8.35 3.16
C SER A 108 -7.19 9.71 3.22
N PRO A 109 -7.25 10.49 2.12
CA PRO A 109 -8.11 11.65 2.05
C PRO A 109 -9.54 11.20 2.40
N ARG A 110 -10.14 11.82 3.41
CA ARG A 110 -11.59 11.70 3.61
C ARG A 110 -12.25 12.27 2.36
N LYS A 111 -12.89 11.42 1.56
CA LYS A 111 -13.87 11.88 0.55
C LYS A 111 -15.05 12.51 1.26
#